data_AF-A0A0F9BLN4-F1
#
_entry.id   AF-A0A0F9BLN4-F1
#
_cell.length_a   1.000
_cell.length_b   1.000
_cell.length_c   1.000
_cell.angle_alpha   90.00
_cell.angle_beta   90.00
_cell.angle_gamma   90.00
#
_symmetry.space_group_name_H-M   'P 1'
#
loop_
_entity.id
_entity.type
_entity.pdbx_description
1 polymer ?
#
loop_
_entity_poly.entity_id
_entity_poly.type
_entity_poly.pdbx_seq_one_letter_code
_entity_poly.pdbx_strand_id
1 'polypeptide(L)'
;MAAVYESSDGQWIIYNNGIKTYFATQAEAMNMSEKLTFATEVQEFSTAISLLVEKLPTFQKVWADREYLSGAGEKAITDADLESLGITKVQLTAFITPFASELQDFMGNQPVTQADYAATLSALRTDV
;
A
#
# COMPACT_ATOMS: atom_id res chain seq x y z
N MET A 1 7.77 -0.83 -16.64
CA MET A 1 9.13 -1.22 -17.06
C MET A 1 9.75 -0.13 -17.91
N ALA A 2 10.96 0.34 -17.59
CA ALA A 2 11.62 1.39 -18.37
C ALA A 2 12.00 0.85 -19.77
N ALA A 3 11.66 1.58 -20.82
CA ALA A 3 11.92 1.11 -22.17
C ALA A 3 13.43 1.14 -22.50
N VAL A 4 13.91 0.06 -23.12
CA VAL A 4 15.29 -0.12 -23.57
C VAL A 4 15.34 0.04 -25.08
N TYR A 5 16.30 0.81 -25.58
CA TYR A 5 16.45 1.14 -26.99
C TYR A 5 17.89 0.92 -27.45
N GLU A 6 18.11 0.56 -28.71
CA GLU A 6 19.43 0.59 -29.33
C GLU A 6 19.61 1.91 -30.08
N SER A 7 20.73 2.59 -29.90
CA SER A 7 21.09 3.78 -30.67
C SER A 7 21.83 3.44 -31.96
N SER A 8 21.86 4.41 -32.87
CA SER A 8 22.50 4.29 -34.18
C SER A 8 24.01 4.03 -34.14
N ASP A 9 24.66 4.25 -32.99
CA ASP A 9 26.06 3.96 -32.72
C ASP A 9 26.30 2.61 -32.03
N GLY A 10 25.25 1.78 -31.88
CA GLY A 10 25.32 0.43 -31.31
C GLY A 10 25.33 0.39 -29.79
N GLN A 11 25.08 1.51 -29.11
CA GLN A 11 24.91 1.54 -27.65
C GLN A 11 23.46 1.25 -27.25
N TRP A 12 23.26 0.76 -26.04
CA TRP A 12 21.93 0.51 -25.48
C TRP A 12 21.54 1.62 -24.51
N ILE A 13 20.33 2.14 -24.63
CA ILE A 13 19.86 3.34 -23.93
C ILE A 13 18.64 3.01 -23.08
N ILE A 14 18.65 3.53 -21.85
CA ILE A 14 17.46 3.63 -21.00
C ILE A 14 17.11 5.09 -20.80
N TYR A 15 15.82 5.39 -20.85
CA TYR A 15 15.26 6.69 -20.53
C TYR A 15 14.55 6.61 -19.19
N ASN A 16 14.99 7.40 -18.22
CA ASN A 16 14.36 7.51 -16.91
C ASN A 16 14.27 8.96 -16.47
N ASN A 17 13.06 9.48 -16.25
CA ASN A 17 12.81 10.85 -15.78
C ASN A 17 13.60 11.94 -16.55
N GLY A 18 13.68 11.80 -17.87
CA GLY A 18 14.40 12.74 -18.76
C GLY A 18 15.91 12.52 -18.83
N ILE A 19 16.47 11.56 -18.08
CA ILE A 19 17.88 11.19 -18.12
C ILE A 19 18.07 10.01 -19.06
N LYS A 20 19.06 10.11 -19.94
CA LYS A 20 19.52 9.00 -20.78
C LYS A 20 20.72 8.34 -20.13
N THR A 21 20.69 7.02 -20.03
CA THR A 21 21.83 6.22 -19.59
C THR A 21 22.21 5.24 -20.67
N TYR A 22 23.50 5.15 -20.96
CA TYR A 22 24.07 4.36 -22.05
C TYR A 22 24.79 3.13 -21.52
N PHE A 23 24.67 2.02 -22.22
CA PHE A 23 25.22 0.71 -21.87
C PHE A 23 25.90 0.09 -23.10
N ALA A 24 26.94 -0.70 -22.85
CA ALA A 24 27.68 -1.37 -23.91
C ALA A 24 26.92 -2.57 -24.47
N THR A 25 26.08 -3.21 -23.64
CA THR A 25 25.32 -4.40 -24.03
C THR A 25 23.84 -4.29 -23.70
N GLN A 26 23.01 -5.03 -24.45
CA GLN A 26 21.57 -5.15 -24.20
C GLN A 26 21.29 -5.70 -22.80
N ALA A 27 22.07 -6.69 -22.37
CA ALA A 27 21.87 -7.36 -21.08
C ALA A 27 22.04 -6.39 -19.90
N GLU A 28 23.05 -5.50 -19.96
CA GLU A 28 23.25 -4.47 -18.94
C GLU A 28 22.10 -3.47 -18.92
N ALA A 29 21.62 -3.04 -20.08
CA ALA A 29 20.48 -2.14 -20.18
C ALA A 29 19.18 -2.78 -19.65
N MET A 30 18.92 -4.05 -19.99
CA MET A 30 17.76 -4.78 -19.47
C MET A 30 17.81 -4.92 -17.94
N ASN A 31 18.97 -5.31 -17.38
CA ASN A 31 19.16 -5.42 -15.94
C ASN A 31 18.90 -4.09 -15.22
N MET A 32 19.40 -2.98 -15.77
CA MET A 32 19.13 -1.66 -15.18
C MET A 32 17.65 -1.26 -15.31
N SER A 33 16.97 -1.61 -16.42
CA SER A 33 15.53 -1.36 -16.56
C SER A 33 14.70 -2.09 -15.50
N GLU A 34 15.05 -3.34 -15.20
CA GLU A 34 14.42 -4.12 -14.14
C GLU A 34 14.64 -3.47 -12.76
N LYS A 35 15.88 -3.07 -12.45
CA LYS A 35 16.21 -2.35 -11.21
C LYS A 35 15.43 -1.04 -11.06
N LEU A 36 15.28 -0.28 -12.14
CA LEU A 36 14.50 0.96 -12.14
C LEU A 36 13.01 0.70 -11.92
N THR A 37 12.48 -0.36 -12.52
CA THR A 37 11.08 -0.78 -12.32
C THR A 37 10.85 -1.14 -10.87
N PHE A 38 11.69 -2.00 -10.31
CA PHE A 38 11.64 -2.36 -8.89
C PHE A 38 11.75 -1.13 -7.97
N ALA A 39 12.70 -0.23 -8.24
CA ALA A 39 12.86 0.99 -7.44
C ALA A 39 11.65 1.92 -7.51
N THR A 40 10.95 1.95 -8.65
CA THR A 40 9.72 2.74 -8.83
C THR A 40 8.57 2.11 -8.04
N GLU A 41 8.37 0.80 -8.17
CA GLU A 41 7.35 0.06 -7.42
C GLU A 41 7.55 0.20 -5.91
N VAL A 42 8.79 0.11 -5.43
CA VAL A 42 9.12 0.33 -4.02
C VAL A 42 8.78 1.76 -3.57
N GLN A 43 9.06 2.78 -4.39
CA GLN A 43 8.72 4.18 -4.06
C GLN A 43 7.21 4.43 -4.03
N GLU A 44 6.48 3.91 -5.02
CA GLU A 44 5.02 4.00 -5.08
C GLU A 44 4.38 3.31 -3.87
N PHE A 45 4.84 2.10 -3.55
CA PHE A 45 4.38 1.35 -2.40
C PHE A 45 4.72 2.04 -1.07
N SER A 46 5.93 2.59 -0.93
CA SER A 46 6.32 3.34 0.27
C SER A 46 5.44 4.57 0.47
N THR A 47 5.13 5.29 -0.62
CA THR A 47 4.22 6.45 -0.58
C THR A 47 2.81 6.04 -0.14
N ALA A 48 2.28 4.95 -0.70
CA ALA A 48 0.98 4.42 -0.32
C ALA A 48 0.93 4.00 1.16
N ILE A 49 1.97 3.32 1.65
CA ILE A 49 2.11 2.98 3.08
C ILE A 49 2.17 4.26 3.92
N SER A 50 3.00 5.24 3.57
CA SER A 50 3.09 6.49 4.35
C SER A 50 1.74 7.18 4.48
N LEU A 51 0.98 7.30 3.39
CA LEU A 51 -0.36 7.88 3.41
C LEU A 51 -1.33 7.07 4.28
N LEU A 52 -1.25 5.75 4.23
CA LEU A 52 -2.06 4.87 5.05
C LEU A 52 -1.74 5.05 6.54
N VAL A 53 -0.45 5.09 6.88
CA VAL A 53 0.05 5.26 8.24
C VAL A 53 -0.36 6.62 8.81
N GLU A 54 -0.24 7.70 8.04
CA GLU A 54 -0.69 9.03 8.46
C GLU A 54 -2.19 9.06 8.76
N LYS A 55 -3.00 8.30 8.01
CA LYS A 55 -4.45 8.23 8.20
C LYS A 55 -4.86 7.23 9.28
N LEU A 56 -4.00 6.31 9.67
CA LEU A 56 -4.31 5.23 10.60
C LEU A 56 -4.82 5.72 11.96
N PRO A 57 -4.22 6.74 12.61
CA PRO A 57 -4.75 7.29 13.87
C PRO A 57 -6.13 7.92 13.70
N THR A 58 -6.39 8.52 12.53
CA THR A 58 -7.71 9.09 12.21
C THR A 58 -8.75 7.99 12.06
N PHE A 59 -8.41 6.89 11.38
CA PHE A 59 -9.30 5.74 11.26
C PHE A 59 -9.58 5.07 12.60
N GLN A 60 -8.55 4.86 13.43
CA GLN A 60 -8.68 4.31 14.78
C GLN A 60 -9.51 5.21 15.69
N LYS A 61 -9.30 6.54 15.65
CA LYS A 61 -10.10 7.50 16.40
C LYS A 61 -11.56 7.46 15.97
N VAL A 62 -11.80 7.51 14.66
CA VAL A 62 -13.16 7.43 14.10
C VAL A 62 -13.82 6.10 14.44
N TRP A 63 -13.10 5.00 14.60
CA TRP A 63 -13.65 3.73 15.09
C TRP A 63 -13.91 3.73 16.59
N ALA A 64 -12.96 4.19 17.40
CA ALA A 64 -13.10 4.27 18.86
C ALA A 64 -14.24 5.22 19.29
N ASP A 65 -14.40 6.34 18.58
CA ASP A 65 -15.53 7.26 18.75
C ASP A 65 -16.88 6.59 18.43
N ARG A 66 -16.91 5.50 17.65
CA ARG A 66 -18.13 4.73 17.32
C ARG A 66 -18.48 3.67 18.36
N GLU A 67 -17.50 3.06 19.03
CA GLU A 67 -17.77 1.95 19.94
C GLU A 67 -17.93 2.35 21.40
N TYR A 68 -17.27 3.38 21.96
CA TYR A 68 -17.28 3.53 23.43
C TYR A 68 -17.01 4.94 24.02
N LEU A 69 -17.38 6.03 23.34
CA LEU A 69 -17.65 7.28 24.06
C LEU A 69 -19.16 7.40 24.23
N SER A 70 -19.65 7.06 25.43
CA SER A 70 -21.00 7.33 25.88
C SER A 70 -21.33 8.82 25.67
N GLY A 71 -21.93 9.15 24.52
CA GLY A 71 -22.29 10.52 24.16
C GLY A 71 -21.80 11.05 22.80
N ALA A 72 -21.21 10.23 21.92
CA ALA A 72 -20.94 10.68 20.54
C ALA A 72 -22.25 10.91 19.78
N GLY A 73 -22.66 12.18 19.68
CA GLY A 73 -23.95 12.65 19.16
C GLY A 73 -24.19 12.46 17.65
N GLU A 74 -24.88 13.42 17.03
CA GLU A 74 -25.55 13.44 15.70
C GLU A 74 -24.73 13.01 14.43
N LYS A 75 -23.50 12.49 14.55
CA LYS A 75 -22.61 12.18 13.41
C LYS A 75 -22.07 10.74 13.41
N ALA A 76 -22.83 9.79 13.96
CA ALA A 76 -22.48 8.38 13.88
C ALA A 76 -22.58 7.87 12.42
N ILE A 77 -21.57 7.15 11.95
CA ILE A 77 -21.65 6.38 10.70
C ILE A 77 -22.48 5.13 10.99
N THR A 78 -23.67 5.07 10.41
CA THR A 78 -24.63 3.98 10.55
C THR A 78 -24.38 2.87 9.54
N ASP A 79 -25.00 1.70 9.75
CA ASP A 79 -24.96 0.62 8.76
C ASP A 79 -25.54 1.09 7.39
N ALA A 80 -26.53 2.00 7.40
CA ALA A 80 -27.07 2.59 6.18
C ALA A 80 -26.06 3.50 5.45
N ASP A 81 -25.22 4.22 6.20
CA ASP A 81 -24.14 5.03 5.61
C ASP A 81 -23.09 4.11 4.96
N LEU A 82 -22.73 3.00 5.62
CA LEU A 82 -21.80 2.00 5.07
C LEU A 82 -22.34 1.35 3.79
N GLU A 83 -23.62 0.95 3.80
CA GLU A 83 -24.31 0.44 2.61
C GLU A 83 -24.31 1.45 1.46
N SER A 84 -24.57 2.74 1.74
CA SER A 84 -24.55 3.79 0.73
C SER A 84 -23.17 4.04 0.11
N LEU A 85 -22.11 3.72 0.85
CA LEU A 85 -20.72 3.83 0.43
C LEU A 85 -20.18 2.53 -0.20
N GLY A 86 -21.00 1.47 -0.27
CA GLY A 86 -20.61 0.18 -0.83
C GLY A 86 -19.57 -0.58 0.00
N ILE A 87 -19.48 -0.28 1.30
CA ILE A 87 -18.57 -0.95 2.23
C ILE A 87 -19.35 -1.71 3.30
N THR A 88 -18.87 -2.88 3.69
CA THR A 88 -19.48 -3.67 4.75
C THR A 88 -18.87 -3.30 6.10
N LYS A 89 -19.64 -3.48 7.18
CA LYS A 89 -19.12 -3.37 8.54
C LYS A 89 -17.92 -4.31 8.77
N VAL A 90 -17.95 -5.50 8.18
CA VAL A 90 -16.86 -6.49 8.25
C VAL A 90 -15.58 -5.96 7.62
N GLN A 91 -15.65 -5.41 6.40
CA GLN A 91 -14.51 -4.79 5.73
C GLN A 91 -13.91 -3.65 6.56
N LEU A 92 -14.77 -2.80 7.14
CA LEU A 92 -14.33 -1.70 7.98
C LEU A 92 -13.64 -2.17 9.27
N THR A 93 -14.22 -3.15 9.97
CA THR A 93 -13.64 -3.72 11.20
C THR A 93 -12.32 -4.45 10.90
N ALA A 94 -12.25 -5.24 9.82
CA ALA A 94 -11.04 -5.95 9.40
C ALA A 94 -9.91 -4.98 9.00
N PHE A 95 -10.24 -3.84 8.41
CA PHE A 95 -9.25 -2.82 8.08
C PHE A 95 -8.70 -2.11 9.32
N ILE A 96 -9.54 -1.80 10.31
CA ILE A 96 -9.15 -0.97 11.46
C ILE A 96 -8.54 -1.79 12.61
N THR A 97 -8.98 -3.03 12.83
CA THR A 97 -8.56 -3.79 14.01
C THR A 97 -7.31 -4.64 13.73
N PRO A 98 -7.33 -5.67 12.86
CA PRO A 98 -6.14 -6.50 12.64
C PRO A 98 -5.11 -5.83 11.72
N PHE A 99 -5.53 -5.24 10.58
CA PHE A 99 -4.58 -4.68 9.61
C PHE A 99 -3.83 -3.44 10.13
N ALA A 100 -4.52 -2.54 10.82
CA ALA A 100 -3.88 -1.38 11.43
C ALA A 100 -2.88 -1.77 12.54
N SER A 101 -3.23 -2.78 13.34
CA SER A 101 -2.34 -3.27 14.41
C SER A 101 -1.08 -3.90 13.83
N GLU A 102 -1.23 -4.81 12.87
CA GLU A 102 -0.09 -5.47 12.23
C GLU A 102 0.81 -4.49 11.46
N LEU A 103 0.22 -3.44 10.85
CA LEU A 103 1.00 -2.38 10.21
C LEU A 103 1.80 -1.58 11.25
N GLN A 104 1.21 -1.26 12.40
CA GLN A 104 1.93 -0.60 13.49
C GLN A 104 3.05 -1.48 14.04
N ASP A 105 2.78 -2.78 14.21
CA ASP A 105 3.78 -3.75 14.66
C ASP A 105 4.93 -3.85 13.66
N PHE A 106 4.63 -3.98 12.37
CA PHE A 106 5.63 -3.98 11.30
C PHE A 106 6.48 -2.70 11.30
N MET A 107 5.84 -1.53 11.38
CA MET A 107 6.54 -0.24 11.46
C MET A 107 7.37 -0.08 12.74
N GLY A 108 6.89 -0.63 13.85
CA GLY A 108 7.60 -0.67 15.13
C GLY A 108 8.70 -1.74 15.18
N ASN A 109 8.97 -2.41 14.06
CA ASN A 109 9.89 -3.54 13.95
C ASN A 109 9.60 -4.64 14.98
N GLN A 110 8.33 -4.84 15.28
CA GLN A 110 7.83 -5.91 16.14
C GLN A 110 7.65 -7.19 15.31
N PRO A 111 7.90 -8.37 15.89
CA PRO A 111 7.68 -9.63 15.20
C PRO A 111 6.19 -9.87 14.93
N VAL A 112 5.81 -10.03 13.67
CA VAL A 112 4.48 -10.48 13.24
C VAL A 112 4.56 -11.95 12.85
N THR A 113 3.66 -12.80 13.38
CA THR A 113 3.68 -14.22 13.02
C THR A 113 3.08 -14.46 11.63
N GLN A 114 3.51 -15.52 10.96
CA GLN A 114 2.96 -15.88 9.64
C GLN A 114 1.47 -16.24 9.70
N ALA A 115 1.00 -16.74 10.85
CA ALA A 115 -0.41 -17.06 11.07
C ALA A 115 -1.28 -15.79 11.18
N ASP A 116 -0.79 -14.77 11.90
CA ASP A 116 -1.48 -13.49 12.07
C ASP A 116 -1.62 -12.79 10.71
N TYR A 117 -0.51 -12.66 9.97
CA TYR A 117 -0.50 -12.09 8.62
C TYR A 117 -1.49 -12.78 7.67
N ALA A 118 -1.55 -14.12 7.69
CA ALA A 118 -2.47 -14.89 6.87
C ALA A 118 -3.95 -14.67 7.27
N ALA A 119 -4.23 -14.57 8.57
CA ALA A 119 -5.57 -14.28 9.07
C ALA A 119 -6.02 -12.87 8.66
N THR A 120 -5.13 -11.88 8.72
CA THR A 120 -5.39 -10.50 8.30
C THR A 120 -5.65 -10.41 6.80
N LEU A 121 -4.81 -11.04 5.97
CA LEU A 121 -5.06 -11.12 4.53
C LEU A 121 -6.39 -11.80 4.19
N SER A 122 -6.73 -12.88 4.90
CA SER A 122 -8.00 -13.60 4.71
C SER A 122 -9.19 -12.69 5.03
N ALA A 123 -9.13 -11.96 6.15
CA ALA A 123 -10.18 -11.03 6.56
C ALA A 123 -10.38 -9.88 5.56
N LEU A 124 -9.29 -9.35 5.00
CA LEU A 124 -9.33 -8.28 3.98
C LEU A 124 -9.83 -8.75 2.61
N ARG A 125 -9.76 -10.05 2.30
CA ARG A 125 -10.09 -10.63 0.98
C ARG A 125 -11.48 -11.26 0.92
N THR A 126 -12.34 -11.05 1.90
CA THR A 126 -13.65 -11.74 2.02
C THR A 126 -14.69 -11.41 0.93
N ASP A 127 -14.33 -10.70 -0.15
CA ASP A 127 -15.22 -10.37 -1.29
C ASP A 127 -14.75 -10.93 -2.65
N VAL A 128 -14.24 -12.16 -2.71
CA VAL A 128 -14.08 -12.89 -3.98
C VAL A 128 -14.73 -14.26 -3.93
#